data_AF-A0A2E2C7R9-F1
#
_entry.id   AF-A0A2E2C7R9-F1
#
_cell.length_a   1.000
_cell.length_b   1.000
_cell.length_c   1.000
_cell.angle_alpha   90.00
_cell.angle_beta   90.00
_cell.angle_gamma   90.00
#
_symmetry.space_group_name_H-M   'P 1'
#
loop_
_entity.id
_entity.type
_entity.pdbx_description
1 polymer ?
#
loop_
_entity_poly.entity_id
_entity_poly.type
_entity_poly.pdbx_seq_one_letter_code
_entity_poly.pdbx_strand_id
1 'polypeptide(L)'
;MQRRGFMISIRQYGCPPGVSLVEVVVAMGIASVLMGISMLTMHTVLRAERETSKAAWLGSSFQRFSHLFRADIHAAVEVQFPAEGSELILQQPDNQSVKYTIQQHQIFRVVTRQGKETHRDVYYLPEGSLARFFEQQRLHRAGISIEEPDPLQRVSIKNSESSGRSGKPAFQELSIISTIGHDYRLANLKLKQPEKETNETE
;
A
#
# COMPACT_ATOMS: atom_id res chain seq x y z
N MET A 1 -13.18 -51.74 -23.27
CA MET A 1 -12.71 -50.79 -22.23
C MET A 1 -12.97 -51.39 -20.86
N GLN A 2 -11.93 -51.91 -20.18
CA GLN A 2 -12.03 -52.49 -18.84
C GLN A 2 -11.50 -51.50 -17.80
N ARG A 3 -12.36 -51.04 -16.89
CA ARG A 3 -11.95 -50.28 -15.70
C ARG A 3 -11.47 -51.26 -14.64
N ARG A 4 -10.17 -51.22 -14.30
CA ARG A 4 -9.62 -51.92 -13.13
C ARG A 4 -9.93 -51.10 -11.88
N GLY A 5 -10.91 -51.53 -11.10
CA GLY A 5 -11.13 -51.05 -9.74
C GLY A 5 -10.16 -51.76 -8.79
N PHE A 6 -9.32 -51.01 -8.10
CA PHE A 6 -8.56 -51.52 -6.95
C PHE A 6 -9.51 -51.57 -5.75
N MET A 7 -9.99 -52.76 -5.37
CA MET A 7 -10.60 -53.00 -4.06
C MET A 7 -9.50 -53.42 -3.09
N ILE A 8 -9.19 -52.56 -2.12
CA ILE A 8 -8.38 -52.93 -0.96
C ILE A 8 -9.35 -53.50 0.09
N SER A 9 -9.42 -54.83 0.17
CA SER A 9 -10.15 -55.53 1.24
C SER A 9 -9.20 -55.75 2.42
N ILE A 10 -9.38 -54.98 3.50
CA ILE A 10 -8.68 -55.22 4.77
C ILE A 10 -9.50 -56.25 5.54
N ARG A 11 -9.08 -57.52 5.47
CA ARG A 11 -9.66 -58.63 6.25
C ARG A 11 -9.27 -58.45 7.72
N GLN A 12 -10.21 -58.05 8.57
CA GLN A 12 -10.02 -58.05 10.03
C GLN A 12 -10.26 -59.47 10.57
N TYR A 13 -9.20 -60.14 11.02
CA TYR A 13 -9.29 -61.45 11.70
C TYR A 13 -9.46 -61.24 13.22
N GLY A 14 -10.45 -61.92 13.80
CA GLY A 14 -10.81 -61.83 15.21
C GLY A 14 -9.85 -62.57 16.15
N CYS A 15 -8.79 -61.88 16.57
CA CYS A 15 -8.08 -62.16 17.83
C CYS A 15 -8.51 -61.12 18.87
N PRO A 16 -8.65 -61.47 20.18
CA PRO A 16 -8.80 -60.46 21.21
C PRO A 16 -7.57 -59.54 21.18
N PRO A 17 -7.71 -58.20 21.11
CA PRO A 17 -6.59 -57.33 20.80
C PRO A 17 -5.69 -57.20 22.04
N GLY A 18 -4.60 -57.95 22.07
CA GLY A 18 -3.46 -57.61 22.90
C GLY A 18 -2.75 -56.44 22.25
N VAL A 19 -3.00 -55.21 22.73
CA VAL A 19 -2.29 -54.02 22.25
C VAL A 19 -0.80 -54.20 22.58
N SER A 20 0.02 -54.43 21.56
CA SER A 20 1.46 -54.56 21.74
C SER A 20 2.06 -53.20 22.05
N LEU A 21 2.99 -53.14 23.03
CA LEU A 21 3.70 -51.91 23.40
C LEU A 21 4.35 -51.24 22.18
N VAL A 22 4.86 -52.05 21.24
CA VAL A 22 5.47 -51.56 19.99
C VAL A 22 4.46 -50.79 19.13
N GLU A 23 3.21 -51.25 19.05
CA GLU A 23 2.17 -50.61 18.24
C GLU A 23 1.79 -49.22 18.79
N VAL A 24 1.71 -49.10 20.12
CA VAL A 24 1.47 -47.81 20.81
C VAL A 24 2.63 -46.84 20.57
N VAL A 25 3.87 -47.30 20.67
CA VAL A 25 5.06 -46.45 20.43
C VAL A 25 5.11 -45.97 18.98
N VAL A 26 4.80 -46.84 18.02
CA VAL A 26 4.72 -46.45 16.60
C VAL A 26 3.59 -45.44 16.37
N ALA A 27 2.41 -45.68 16.93
CA ALA A 27 1.29 -44.75 16.83
C ALA A 27 1.61 -43.37 17.45
N MET A 28 2.26 -43.36 18.62
CA MET A 28 2.76 -42.13 19.25
C MET A 28 3.78 -41.42 18.36
N GLY A 29 4.72 -42.15 17.75
CA GLY A 29 5.70 -41.59 16.83
C GLY A 29 5.06 -40.92 15.61
N ILE A 30 4.09 -41.59 14.98
CA ILE A 30 3.33 -41.01 13.86
C ILE A 30 2.56 -39.77 14.31
N ALA A 31 1.89 -39.81 15.47
CA ALA A 31 1.17 -38.67 16.02
C ALA A 31 2.10 -37.47 16.29
N SER A 32 3.31 -37.70 16.83
CA SER A 32 4.30 -36.66 17.06
C SER A 32 4.79 -36.02 15.75
N VAL A 33 5.02 -36.82 14.70
CA VAL A 33 5.40 -36.29 13.38
C VAL A 33 4.27 -35.43 12.78
N LEU A 34 3.03 -35.90 12.85
CA LEU A 34 1.87 -35.14 12.37
C LEU A 34 1.71 -33.82 13.13
N MET A 35 1.92 -33.84 14.45
CA MET A 35 1.89 -32.63 15.28
C MET A 35 3.00 -31.66 14.89
N GLY A 36 4.22 -32.15 14.64
CA GLY A 36 5.34 -31.33 14.18
C GLY A 36 5.06 -30.64 12.85
N ILE A 37 4.53 -31.37 11.86
CA ILE A 37 4.15 -30.81 10.55
C ILE A 37 3.05 -29.77 10.71
N SER A 38 2.06 -30.04 11.56
CA SER A 38 0.95 -29.10 11.84
C SER A 38 1.46 -27.80 12.48
N MET A 39 2.43 -27.89 13.38
CA MET A 39 3.02 -26.71 14.02
C MET A 39 3.85 -25.88 13.04
N LEU A 40 4.65 -26.53 12.18
CA LEU A 40 5.42 -25.85 11.15
C LEU A 40 4.52 -25.14 10.14
N THR A 41 3.49 -25.82 9.65
CA THR A 41 2.52 -25.22 8.71
C THR A 41 1.81 -24.04 9.34
N MET A 42 1.33 -24.15 10.59
CA MET A 42 0.71 -23.03 11.29
C MET A 42 1.66 -21.83 11.43
N HIS A 43 2.92 -22.06 11.80
CA HIS A 43 3.91 -21.00 11.90
C HIS A 43 4.15 -20.30 10.56
N THR A 44 4.22 -21.05 9.46
CA THR A 44 4.38 -20.47 8.12
C THR A 44 3.16 -19.66 7.68
N VAL A 45 1.95 -20.17 7.95
CA VAL A 45 0.70 -19.48 7.61
C VAL A 45 0.58 -18.17 8.39
N LEU A 46 0.81 -18.20 9.70
CA LEU A 46 0.74 -16.99 10.54
C LEU A 46 1.77 -15.94 10.12
N ARG A 47 2.95 -16.37 9.68
CA ARG A 47 3.96 -15.45 9.15
C ARG A 47 3.52 -14.83 7.83
N ALA A 48 3.02 -15.66 6.91
CA ALA A 48 2.49 -15.19 5.63
C ALA A 48 1.33 -14.21 5.83
N GLU A 49 0.40 -14.51 6.74
CA GLU A 49 -0.76 -13.65 7.04
C GLU A 49 -0.34 -12.27 7.57
N ARG A 50 0.69 -12.21 8.43
CA ARG A 50 1.23 -10.94 8.92
C ARG A 50 1.84 -10.11 7.81
N GLU A 51 2.58 -10.74 6.90
CA GLU A 51 3.20 -10.08 5.76
C GLU A 51 2.13 -9.56 4.78
N THR A 52 1.11 -10.36 4.46
CA THR A 52 0.00 -9.94 3.60
C THR A 52 -0.84 -8.82 4.24
N SER A 53 -1.09 -8.90 5.54
CA SER A 53 -1.86 -7.88 6.26
C SER A 53 -1.13 -6.53 6.29
N LYS A 54 0.20 -6.55 6.51
CA LYS A 54 1.02 -5.32 6.46
C LYS A 54 1.01 -4.71 5.06
N ALA A 55 1.15 -5.53 4.02
CA ALA A 55 1.11 -5.06 2.63
C ALA A 55 -0.27 -4.48 2.26
N ALA A 56 -1.35 -5.14 2.64
CA ALA A 56 -2.71 -4.67 2.39
C ALA A 56 -2.99 -3.33 3.08
N TRP A 57 -2.56 -3.19 4.34
CA TRP A 57 -2.70 -1.94 5.08
C TRP A 57 -1.92 -0.78 4.44
N LEU A 58 -0.65 -1.00 4.07
CA LEU A 58 0.16 0.00 3.36
C LEU A 58 -0.47 0.39 2.01
N GLY A 59 -0.92 -0.59 1.22
CA GLY A 59 -1.60 -0.34 -0.05
C GLY A 59 -2.87 0.50 0.12
N SER A 60 -3.68 0.19 1.14
CA SER A 60 -4.89 0.97 1.43
C SER A 60 -4.58 2.41 1.87
N SER A 61 -3.53 2.60 2.70
CA SER A 61 -3.08 3.92 3.13
C SER A 61 -2.60 4.75 1.95
N PHE A 62 -1.81 4.15 1.05
CA PHE A 62 -1.29 4.81 -0.14
C PHE A 62 -2.40 5.16 -1.14
N GLN A 63 -3.38 4.28 -1.35
CA GLN A 63 -4.51 4.57 -2.22
C GLN A 63 -5.34 5.76 -1.71
N ARG A 64 -5.63 5.78 -0.39
CA ARG A 64 -6.34 6.91 0.24
C ARG A 64 -5.55 8.20 0.12
N PHE A 65 -4.24 8.15 0.41
CA PHE A 65 -3.34 9.29 0.22
C PHE A 65 -3.39 9.80 -1.22
N SER A 66 -3.21 8.91 -2.20
CA SER A 66 -3.19 9.26 -3.61
C SER A 66 -4.46 9.98 -4.02
N HIS A 67 -5.62 9.47 -3.63
CA HIS A 67 -6.90 10.09 -3.91
C HIS A 67 -7.02 11.49 -3.30
N LEU A 68 -6.71 11.64 -2.00
CA LEU A 68 -6.83 12.93 -1.30
C LEU A 68 -5.81 13.95 -1.80
N PHE A 69 -4.58 13.53 -2.09
CA PHE A 69 -3.55 14.38 -2.65
C PHE A 69 -3.94 14.93 -4.03
N ARG A 70 -4.49 14.08 -4.92
CA ARG A 70 -5.00 14.54 -6.23
C ARG A 70 -6.12 15.55 -6.04
N ALA A 71 -7.09 15.25 -5.18
CA ALA A 71 -8.22 16.14 -4.90
C ALA A 71 -7.76 17.49 -4.34
N ASP A 72 -6.83 17.48 -3.39
CA ASP A 72 -6.31 18.72 -2.79
C ASP A 72 -5.55 19.58 -3.81
N ILE A 73 -4.75 18.96 -4.70
CA ILE A 73 -4.06 19.69 -5.78
C ILE A 73 -5.05 20.24 -6.81
N HIS A 74 -6.09 19.48 -7.16
CA HIS A 74 -7.12 19.94 -8.08
C HIS A 74 -7.93 21.11 -7.52
N ALA A 75 -8.17 21.13 -6.21
CA ALA A 75 -8.85 22.21 -5.53
C ALA A 75 -7.93 23.42 -5.21
N ALA A 76 -6.61 23.26 -5.28
CA ALA A 76 -5.66 24.30 -4.92
C ALA A 76 -5.69 25.49 -5.90
N VAL A 77 -5.83 26.70 -5.36
CA VAL A 77 -5.67 27.97 -6.08
C VAL A 77 -4.19 28.29 -6.26
N GLU A 78 -3.40 28.09 -5.20
CA GLU A 78 -1.97 28.34 -5.16
C GLU A 78 -1.25 27.16 -4.51
N VAL A 79 -0.04 26.91 -4.97
CA VAL A 79 0.82 25.83 -4.49
C VAL A 79 2.19 26.42 -4.16
N GLN A 80 2.69 26.13 -2.97
CA GLN A 80 3.99 26.59 -2.49
C GLN A 80 4.82 25.40 -2.01
N PHE A 81 6.14 25.45 -2.24
CA PHE A 81 7.10 24.44 -1.82
C PHE A 81 8.14 25.10 -0.91
N PRO A 82 7.85 25.29 0.39
CA PRO A 82 8.70 26.08 1.29
C PRO A 82 10.07 25.44 1.55
N ALA A 83 10.11 24.11 1.51
CA ALA A 83 11.31 23.31 1.65
C ALA A 83 11.43 22.39 0.44
N GLU A 84 12.63 22.36 -0.17
CA GLU A 84 12.89 21.60 -1.40
C GLU A 84 12.49 20.12 -1.26
N GLY A 85 11.31 19.79 -1.77
CA GLY A 85 10.78 18.44 -1.85
C GLY A 85 10.26 17.82 -0.55
N SER A 86 10.38 18.43 0.62
CA SER A 86 9.88 17.85 1.88
C SER A 86 8.57 18.46 2.37
N GLU A 87 8.24 19.67 1.94
CA GLU A 87 7.01 20.36 2.31
C GLU A 87 6.25 20.87 1.09
N LEU A 88 4.93 20.82 1.17
CA LEU A 88 4.01 21.33 0.18
C LEU A 88 2.85 22.02 0.90
N ILE A 89 2.59 23.28 0.54
CA ILE A 89 1.46 24.06 1.06
C ILE A 89 0.52 24.34 -0.10
N LEU A 90 -0.74 23.94 0.07
CA LEU A 90 -1.81 24.18 -0.88
C LEU A 90 -2.76 25.20 -0.29
N GLN A 91 -3.02 26.29 -1.01
CA GLN A 91 -4.08 27.24 -0.68
C GLN A 91 -5.33 26.86 -1.45
N GLN A 92 -6.42 26.61 -0.73
CA GLN A 92 -7.74 26.29 -1.27
C GLN A 92 -8.66 27.51 -1.17
N PRO A 93 -9.81 27.52 -1.89
CA PRO A 93 -10.87 28.49 -1.67
C PRO A 93 -11.33 28.51 -0.20
N ASP A 94 -12.02 29.59 0.21
CA ASP A 94 -12.62 29.74 1.55
C ASP A 94 -11.63 29.81 2.75
N ASN A 95 -10.42 30.36 2.53
CA ASN A 95 -9.35 30.46 3.54
C ASN A 95 -8.99 29.11 4.18
N GLN A 96 -9.05 28.05 3.39
CA GLN A 96 -8.56 26.73 3.77
C GLN A 96 -7.14 26.53 3.20
N SER A 97 -6.25 26.02 4.04
CA SER A 97 -4.88 25.67 3.66
C SER A 97 -4.60 24.23 4.03
N VAL A 98 -3.95 23.49 3.14
CA VAL A 98 -3.52 22.11 3.38
C VAL A 98 -2.00 22.07 3.34
N LYS A 99 -1.38 21.74 4.46
CA LYS A 99 0.06 21.53 4.56
C LYS A 99 0.36 20.04 4.54
N TYR A 100 1.23 19.65 3.62
CA TYR A 100 1.83 18.33 3.55
C TYR A 100 3.29 18.41 3.99
N THR A 101 3.71 17.49 4.85
CA THR A 101 5.10 17.37 5.32
C THR A 101 5.55 15.91 5.26
N ILE A 102 6.70 15.69 4.64
CA ILE A 102 7.36 14.38 4.63
C ILE A 102 8.32 14.33 5.81
N GLN A 103 8.16 13.33 6.66
CA GLN A 103 9.13 13.01 7.71
C GLN A 103 9.45 11.52 7.61
N GLN A 104 10.69 11.21 7.19
CA GLN A 104 11.17 9.84 7.04
C GLN A 104 10.26 9.02 6.10
N HIS A 105 9.55 8.02 6.63
CA HIS A 105 8.63 7.14 5.90
C HIS A 105 7.15 7.47 6.20
N GLN A 106 6.87 8.71 6.60
CA GLN A 106 5.53 9.19 6.93
C GLN A 106 5.23 10.49 6.18
N ILE A 107 4.00 10.61 5.70
CA ILE A 107 3.47 11.83 5.11
C ILE A 107 2.37 12.34 6.03
N PHE A 108 2.58 13.53 6.56
CA PHE A 108 1.59 14.25 7.36
C PHE A 108 0.81 15.18 6.46
N ARG A 109 -0.51 15.21 6.65
CA ARG A 109 -1.42 16.18 6.04
C ARG A 109 -2.12 16.93 7.15
N VAL A 110 -1.97 18.24 7.20
CA VAL A 110 -2.64 19.13 8.16
C VAL A 110 -3.53 20.09 7.40
N VAL A 111 -4.82 20.07 7.71
CA VAL A 111 -5.82 20.99 7.14
C VAL A 111 -6.10 22.08 8.14
N THR A 112 -5.88 23.32 7.73
CA THR A 112 -6.12 24.52 8.52
C THR A 112 -7.24 25.32 7.85
N ARG A 113 -8.28 25.69 8.60
CA ARG A 113 -9.37 26.55 8.13
C ARG A 113 -9.46 27.76 9.04
N GLN A 114 -9.44 28.97 8.46
CA GLN A 114 -9.46 30.23 9.24
C GLN A 114 -8.37 30.28 10.34
N GLY A 115 -7.18 29.73 10.05
CA GLY A 115 -6.05 29.70 10.98
C GLY A 115 -6.13 28.65 12.09
N LYS A 116 -7.15 27.78 12.13
CA LYS A 116 -7.25 26.67 13.08
C LYS A 116 -7.05 25.32 12.40
N GLU A 117 -6.21 24.47 12.99
CA GLU A 117 -6.07 23.07 12.57
C GLU A 117 -7.41 22.35 12.76
N THR A 118 -7.99 21.91 11.66
CA THR A 118 -9.29 21.22 11.62
C THR A 118 -9.11 19.72 11.49
N HIS A 119 -8.07 19.28 10.78
CA HIS A 119 -7.85 17.87 10.51
C HIS A 119 -6.37 17.54 10.36
N ARG A 120 -5.97 16.37 10.85
CA ARG A 120 -4.61 15.84 10.70
C ARG A 120 -4.67 14.36 10.30
N ASP A 121 -4.12 14.05 9.14
CA ASP A 121 -3.93 12.67 8.67
C ASP A 121 -2.45 12.28 8.69
N VAL A 122 -2.21 10.98 8.83
CA VAL A 122 -0.88 10.37 8.72
C VAL A 122 -0.96 9.21 7.72
N TYR A 123 -0.06 9.22 6.75
CA TYR A 123 0.08 8.16 5.76
C TYR A 123 1.45 7.53 5.88
N TYR A 124 1.51 6.21 5.74
CA TYR A 124 2.73 5.44 5.95
C TYR A 124 3.26 4.92 4.63
N LEU A 125 4.55 5.16 4.41
CA LEU A 125 5.31 4.62 3.29
C LEU A 125 6.05 3.35 3.74
N PRO A 126 6.40 2.45 2.81
CA PRO A 126 7.29 1.33 3.10
C PRO A 126 8.61 1.84 3.70
N GLU A 127 9.11 1.17 4.73
CA GLU A 127 10.38 1.52 5.38
C GLU A 127 11.52 1.57 4.36
N GLY A 128 12.36 2.61 4.40
CA GLY A 128 13.45 2.80 3.44
C GLY A 128 13.05 3.46 2.12
N SER A 129 11.76 3.82 1.95
CA SER A 129 11.34 4.64 0.81
C SER A 129 11.79 6.09 0.97
N LEU A 130 12.14 6.73 -0.15
CA LEU A 130 12.44 8.16 -0.19
C LEU A 130 11.32 8.87 -0.96
N ALA A 131 10.65 9.81 -0.31
CA ALA A 131 9.58 10.59 -0.91
C ALA A 131 10.00 12.05 -1.07
N ARG A 132 9.61 12.65 -2.21
CA ARG A 132 9.88 14.04 -2.53
C ARG A 132 8.72 14.67 -3.30
N PHE A 133 8.31 15.85 -2.89
CA PHE A 133 7.42 16.69 -3.65
C PHE A 133 8.15 17.37 -4.81
N PHE A 134 7.47 17.55 -5.93
CA PHE A 134 8.02 18.28 -7.07
C PHE A 134 6.95 19.10 -7.77
N GLU A 135 7.39 20.19 -8.38
CA GLU A 135 6.59 21.02 -9.26
C GLU A 135 7.10 20.94 -10.68
N GLN A 136 6.20 20.82 -11.64
CA GLN A 136 6.50 20.92 -13.06
C GLN A 136 5.84 22.19 -13.62
N GLN A 137 6.54 23.31 -13.41
CA GLN A 137 6.05 24.67 -13.72
C GLN A 137 5.52 24.81 -15.16
N ARG A 138 6.22 24.21 -16.14
CA ARG A 138 5.81 24.26 -17.57
C ARG A 138 4.43 23.67 -17.84
N LEU A 139 3.95 22.76 -17.00
CA LEU A 139 2.67 22.07 -17.17
C LEU A 139 1.64 22.43 -16.09
N HIS A 140 1.96 23.33 -15.16
CA HIS A 140 1.15 23.61 -13.97
C HIS A 140 0.74 22.33 -13.23
N ARG A 141 1.69 21.41 -13.06
CA ARG A 141 1.49 20.15 -12.36
C ARG A 141 2.33 20.12 -11.09
N ALA A 142 1.76 19.56 -10.04
CA ALA A 142 2.47 19.24 -8.82
C ALA A 142 2.34 17.73 -8.57
N GLY A 143 3.34 17.16 -7.91
CA GLY A 143 3.38 15.74 -7.67
C GLY A 143 4.25 15.35 -6.48
N ILE A 144 4.19 14.07 -6.18
CA ILE A 144 5.10 13.39 -5.25
C ILE A 144 5.73 12.21 -5.98
N SER A 145 7.05 12.08 -5.88
CA SER A 145 7.84 10.94 -6.34
C SER A 145 8.27 10.16 -5.09
N ILE A 146 8.05 8.85 -5.12
CA ILE A 146 8.38 7.93 -4.04
C ILE A 146 9.25 6.86 -4.67
N GLU A 147 10.50 6.78 -4.22
CA GLU A 147 11.44 5.73 -4.56
C GLU A 147 11.31 4.63 -3.50
N GLU A 148 10.72 3.50 -3.89
CA GLU A 148 10.59 2.34 -3.02
C GLU A 148 11.79 1.40 -3.19
N PRO A 149 12.41 0.91 -2.09
CA PRO A 149 13.44 -0.12 -2.19
C PRO A 149 12.83 -1.43 -2.70
N ASP A 150 13.39 -1.99 -3.78
CA ASP A 150 12.86 -3.21 -4.43
C ASP A 150 12.61 -4.33 -3.39
N PRO A 151 11.36 -4.84 -3.28
CA PRO A 151 11.01 -5.88 -2.33
C PRO A 151 11.80 -7.18 -2.54
N LEU A 152 12.32 -7.43 -3.76
CA LEU A 152 13.14 -8.59 -4.07
C LEU A 152 14.53 -8.53 -3.40
N GLN A 153 15.04 -7.34 -3.06
CA GLN A 153 16.31 -7.21 -2.35
C GLN A 153 16.20 -7.49 -0.84
N ARG A 154 15.05 -7.24 -0.19
CA ARG A 154 14.87 -7.56 1.24
C ARG A 154 14.99 -9.05 1.54
N VAL A 155 14.58 -9.91 0.60
CA VAL A 155 14.71 -11.37 0.74
C VAL A 155 16.16 -11.80 0.59
N SER A 156 16.93 -11.14 -0.26
CA SER A 156 18.35 -11.45 -0.47
C SER A 156 19.23 -11.03 0.70
N ILE A 157 19.01 -9.85 1.29
CA ILE A 157 19.86 -9.31 2.38
C ILE A 157 19.75 -10.16 3.65
N LYS A 158 18.59 -10.80 3.89
CA LYS A 158 18.42 -11.68 5.06
C LYS A 158 19.15 -13.03 4.91
N ASN A 159 19.59 -13.38 3.71
CA ASN A 159 20.32 -14.62 3.40
C ASN A 159 21.79 -14.40 3.05
N SER A 160 22.28 -13.14 3.01
CA SER A 160 23.65 -12.83 2.60
C SER A 160 24.38 -11.94 3.62
N GLU A 161 24.61 -12.47 4.82
CA GLU A 161 25.91 -12.20 5.43
C GLU A 161 26.94 -12.96 4.58
N SER A 162 27.91 -12.24 4.00
CA SER A 162 28.92 -12.72 3.04
C SER A 162 28.51 -12.72 1.57
N SER A 163 28.56 -11.56 0.94
CA SER A 163 29.48 -11.31 -0.17
C SER A 163 29.26 -9.91 -0.75
N GLY A 164 30.31 -9.11 -0.74
CA GLY A 164 30.31 -7.76 -1.30
C GLY A 164 30.15 -7.80 -2.82
N ARG A 165 28.99 -7.38 -3.32
CA ARG A 165 28.83 -6.87 -4.68
C ARG A 165 27.94 -5.64 -4.66
N SER A 166 28.56 -4.50 -4.92
CA SER A 166 27.91 -3.22 -5.19
C SER A 166 27.14 -3.32 -6.51
N GLY A 167 25.89 -3.75 -6.43
CA GLY A 167 24.89 -3.52 -7.47
C GLY A 167 24.06 -2.31 -7.06
N LYS A 168 23.91 -1.32 -7.96
CA LYS A 168 22.94 -0.23 -7.76
C LYS A 168 21.59 -0.84 -7.36
N PRO A 169 20.95 -0.40 -6.26
CA PRO A 169 19.64 -0.92 -5.91
C PRO A 169 18.68 -0.61 -7.05
N ALA A 170 17.94 -1.64 -7.50
CA ALA A 170 16.77 -1.39 -8.33
C ALA A 170 15.77 -0.68 -7.41
N PHE A 171 15.33 0.51 -7.77
CA PHE A 171 14.28 1.24 -7.05
C PHE A 171 13.04 1.22 -7.91
N GLN A 172 11.88 0.98 -7.31
CA GLN A 172 10.61 1.17 -8.00
C GLN A 172 10.17 2.62 -7.75
N GLU A 173 10.15 3.43 -8.81
CA GLU A 173 9.68 4.82 -8.72
C GLU A 173 8.16 4.86 -8.91
N LEU A 174 7.45 5.27 -7.86
CA LEU A 174 6.02 5.57 -7.89
C LEU A 174 5.86 7.09 -7.91
N SER A 175 5.19 7.62 -8.92
CA SER A 175 4.87 9.06 -8.98
C SER A 175 3.37 9.30 -9.04
N ILE A 176 2.91 10.26 -8.24
CA ILE A 176 1.56 10.79 -8.32
C ILE A 176 1.67 12.21 -8.84
N ILE A 177 1.07 12.46 -10.01
CA ILE A 177 1.08 13.77 -10.67
C ILE A 177 -0.36 14.23 -10.84
N SER A 178 -0.63 15.49 -10.50
CA SER A 178 -1.95 16.11 -10.66
C SER A 178 -1.83 17.52 -11.22
N THR A 179 -2.88 17.98 -11.90
CA THR A 179 -2.93 19.33 -12.46
C THR A 179 -3.41 20.29 -11.39
N ILE A 180 -2.63 21.33 -11.12
CA ILE A 180 -2.97 22.34 -10.11
C ILE A 180 -4.25 23.05 -10.54
N GLY A 181 -5.24 23.07 -9.65
CA GLY A 181 -6.37 23.96 -9.83
C GLY A 181 -7.38 23.56 -10.89
N HIS A 182 -7.40 22.29 -11.26
CA HIS A 182 -8.30 21.79 -12.30
C HIS A 182 -9.78 22.16 -12.01
N ASP A 183 -10.21 22.01 -10.75
CA ASP A 183 -11.61 22.16 -10.37
C ASP A 183 -12.05 23.63 -10.36
N TYR A 184 -11.20 24.54 -9.86
CA TYR A 184 -11.51 25.98 -9.88
C TYR A 184 -11.54 26.53 -11.30
N ARG A 185 -10.71 26.02 -12.21
CA ARG A 185 -10.68 26.47 -13.62
C ARG A 185 -11.96 26.08 -14.34
N LEU A 186 -12.46 24.87 -14.10
CA LEU A 186 -13.74 24.41 -14.65
C LEU A 186 -14.92 25.22 -14.10
N ALA A 187 -14.93 25.52 -12.80
CA ALA A 187 -15.98 26.36 -12.20
C ALA A 187 -16.00 27.77 -12.83
N ASN A 188 -14.84 28.39 -13.03
CA ASN A 188 -14.74 29.69 -13.70
C ASN A 188 -15.15 29.67 -15.17
N LEU A 189 -14.93 28.57 -15.90
CA LEU A 189 -15.37 28.42 -17.28
C LEU A 189 -16.90 28.36 -17.39
N LYS A 190 -17.58 27.67 -16.45
CA LYS A 190 -19.05 27.65 -16.39
C LYS A 190 -19.63 29.03 -16.11
N LEU A 191 -18.99 29.81 -15.22
CA LEU A 191 -19.42 31.17 -14.90
C LEU A 191 -19.19 32.18 -16.05
N LYS A 192 -18.25 31.89 -16.96
CA LYS A 192 -17.94 32.74 -18.13
C LYS A 192 -18.78 32.44 -19.37
N GLN A 193 -19.62 31.40 -19.37
CA GLN A 193 -20.63 31.24 -20.41
C GLN A 193 -21.78 32.21 -20.09
N PRO A 194 -21.94 33.32 -20.82
CA PRO A 194 -23.18 34.08 -20.71
C PRO A 194 -24.32 33.20 -21.19
N GLU A 195 -25.42 33.19 -20.45
CA GLU A 195 -26.75 32.89 -21.00
C GLU A 195 -27.01 33.91 -22.13
N LYS A 196 -26.47 33.66 -23.31
CA LYS A 196 -26.86 34.33 -24.54
C LYS A 196 -27.52 33.28 -25.41
N GLU A 197 -28.71 33.65 -25.87
CA GLU A 197 -29.54 33.02 -26.91
C GLU A 197 -30.62 32.04 -26.42
N THR A 198 -31.70 32.60 -25.87
CA THR A 198 -33.12 32.38 -26.26
C THR A 198 -33.98 33.19 -25.29
N ASN A 199 -34.49 34.38 -25.60
CA ASN A 199 -35.57 34.62 -26.56
C ASN A 199 -35.68 36.12 -26.85
N GLU A 200 -35.39 36.53 -28.09
CA GLU A 200 -36.10 37.62 -28.77
C GLU A 200 -36.22 37.21 -30.25
N THR A 201 -37.34 37.55 -30.88
CA THR A 201 -37.92 37.09 -32.17
C THR A 201 -38.77 35.80 -32.05
N GLU A 202 -40.09 35.78 -32.26
CA GLU A 202 -41.06 36.72 -32.88
C GLU A 202 -42.41 36.67 -32.14
#